data_AF-A0A2W4VPM6-F1
#
_entry.id   AF-A0A2W4VPM6-F1
#
_cell.length_a   1.000
_cell.length_b   1.000
_cell.length_c   1.000
_cell.angle_alpha   90.00
_cell.angle_beta   90.00
_cell.angle_gamma   90.00
#
_symmetry.space_group_name_H-M   'P 1'
#
loop_
_entity.id
_entity.type
_entity.pdbx_description
1 polymer ?
#
loop_
_entity_poly.entity_id
_entity_poly.type
_entity_poly.pdbx_seq_one_letter_code
_entity_poly.pdbx_strand_id
1 'polypeptide(L)'
;MGLFSNILEKLGMGSPKVVPQPPAAAPAPSAAPAPAAAPAPAAVASITMVDVVALMEQKAAANPQKLNWKTSIVDLLKLLDLDSSLAARKELAKELYCPDDLMGDSAKMNMWLHKNVLAHIAANGGNIPKDLLD
;
A
#
# COMPACT_ATOMS: atom_id res chain seq x y z
N MET A 1 13.65 -8.62 7.12
CA MET A 1 12.60 -7.86 6.41
C MET A 1 11.96 -6.95 7.42
N GLY A 2 11.93 -5.65 7.14
CA GLY A 2 11.38 -4.65 8.03
C GLY A 2 9.88 -4.77 8.24
N LEU A 3 9.36 -4.25 9.36
CA LEU A 3 7.90 -4.14 9.55
C LEU A 3 7.30 -3.24 8.47
N PHE A 4 8.01 -2.17 8.08
CA PHE A 4 7.57 -1.29 7.01
C PHE A 4 7.49 -1.99 5.65
N SER A 5 8.50 -2.82 5.31
CA SER A 5 8.45 -3.62 4.07
C SER A 5 7.24 -4.55 4.04
N ASN A 6 6.90 -5.18 5.16
CA ASN A 6 5.70 -6.01 5.27
C ASN A 6 4.40 -5.22 5.03
N ILE A 7 4.34 -3.96 5.51
CA ILE A 7 3.21 -3.06 5.23
C ILE A 7 3.08 -2.84 3.72
N LEU A 8 4.17 -2.49 3.04
CA LEU A 8 4.18 -2.30 1.58
C LEU A 8 3.77 -3.57 0.83
N GLU A 9 4.26 -4.75 1.23
CA GLU A 9 3.87 -6.03 0.65
C GLU A 9 2.37 -6.31 0.83
N LYS A 10 1.83 -6.11 2.03
CA LYS A 10 0.40 -6.32 2.32
C LYS A 10 -0.51 -5.31 1.60
N LEU A 11 0.01 -4.13 1.28
CA LEU A 11 -0.65 -3.14 0.44
C LEU A 11 -0.51 -3.44 -1.06
N GLY A 12 0.31 -4.42 -1.45
CA GLY A 12 0.55 -4.77 -2.86
C GLY A 12 1.58 -3.89 -3.57
N MET A 13 2.35 -3.09 -2.82
CA MET A 13 3.46 -2.27 -3.33
C MET A 13 4.82 -2.99 -3.28
N GLY A 14 4.94 -4.08 -2.50
CA GLY A 14 6.21 -4.73 -2.22
C GLY A 14 6.78 -5.66 -3.29
N SER A 15 6.11 -5.85 -4.42
CA SER A 15 6.63 -6.53 -5.61
C SER A 15 5.63 -6.30 -6.74
N PRO A 16 6.06 -6.25 -8.02
CA PRO A 16 5.14 -6.45 -9.11
C PRO A 16 4.65 -7.89 -8.98
N LYS A 17 3.54 -8.08 -8.26
CA LYS A 17 2.67 -9.19 -8.58
C LYS A 17 2.20 -8.86 -9.98
N VAL A 18 2.96 -9.39 -10.94
CA VAL A 18 2.47 -9.83 -12.24
C VAL A 18 1.18 -10.54 -11.88
N VAL A 19 0.09 -9.78 -11.91
CA VAL A 19 -1.20 -10.36 -12.22
C VAL A 19 -0.90 -11.10 -13.52
N PRO A 20 -0.97 -12.44 -13.55
CA PRO A 20 -0.95 -13.11 -14.83
C PRO A 20 -2.12 -12.49 -15.58
N GLN A 21 -1.78 -11.60 -16.52
CA GLN A 21 -2.69 -11.23 -17.58
C GLN A 21 -3.26 -12.56 -18.06
N PRO A 22 -4.60 -12.73 -18.10
CA PRO A 22 -5.19 -13.98 -18.54
C PRO A 22 -4.49 -14.35 -19.84
N PRO A 23 -4.01 -15.60 -20.00
CA PRO A 23 -3.32 -15.98 -21.22
C PRO A 23 -4.26 -15.63 -22.37
N ALA A 24 -3.84 -14.69 -23.21
CA ALA A 24 -4.54 -14.38 -24.44
C ALA A 24 -4.60 -15.71 -25.19
N ALA A 25 -5.77 -16.34 -25.16
CA ALA A 25 -6.01 -17.61 -25.77
C ALA A 25 -5.70 -17.47 -27.26
N ALA A 26 -4.76 -18.29 -27.72
CA ALA A 26 -4.55 -18.51 -29.14
C ALA A 26 -5.89 -18.90 -29.80
N PRO A 27 -6.05 -18.53 -31.07
CA PRO A 27 -5.99 -19.61 -32.06
C PRO A 27 -5.17 -19.22 -33.30
N ALA A 28 -4.31 -20.12 -33.74
CA ALA A 28 -3.90 -20.22 -35.14
C ALA A 28 -4.92 -21.13 -35.88
N PRO A 29 -4.94 -21.25 -37.23
CA PRO A 29 -4.27 -20.47 -38.29
C PRO A 29 -5.21 -20.05 -39.47
N SER A 30 -4.66 -19.30 -40.44
CA SER A 30 -4.98 -19.30 -41.89
C SER A 30 -5.63 -18.05 -42.53
N ALA A 31 -4.90 -17.55 -43.54
CA ALA A 31 -5.30 -16.93 -44.82
C ALA A 31 -5.70 -15.42 -44.95
N ALA A 32 -4.97 -14.79 -45.89
CA ALA A 32 -5.24 -13.62 -46.75
C ALA A 32 -4.98 -12.17 -46.23
N PRO A 33 -4.34 -11.28 -47.04
CA PRO A 33 -3.90 -9.96 -46.60
C PRO A 33 -4.84 -8.79 -46.98
N ALA A 34 -4.76 -7.72 -46.17
CA ALA A 34 -5.17 -6.31 -46.38
C ALA A 34 -6.55 -5.85 -45.85
N PRO A 35 -6.74 -4.56 -45.48
CA PRO A 35 -5.79 -3.54 -44.99
C PRO A 35 -6.20 -2.87 -43.65
N ALA A 36 -5.17 -2.41 -42.93
CA ALA A 36 -5.12 -1.29 -41.97
C ALA A 36 -6.43 -0.80 -41.31
N ALA A 37 -6.66 -1.25 -40.07
CA ALA A 37 -7.38 -0.48 -39.06
C ALA A 37 -6.38 -0.02 -38.00
N ALA A 38 -6.31 1.30 -37.81
CA ALA A 38 -5.42 1.96 -36.85
C ALA A 38 -5.60 1.35 -35.44
N PRO A 39 -4.50 1.05 -34.72
CA PRO A 39 -4.62 0.68 -33.32
C PRO A 39 -5.13 1.92 -32.55
N ALA A 40 -6.31 1.80 -31.96
CA ALA A 40 -6.75 2.72 -30.91
C ALA A 40 -5.61 2.82 -29.87
N PRO A 41 -5.29 4.03 -29.37
CA PRO A 41 -4.25 4.16 -28.36
C PRO A 41 -4.67 3.30 -27.18
N ALA A 42 -3.94 2.20 -26.97
CA ALA A 42 -4.02 1.41 -25.77
C ALA A 42 -3.85 2.41 -24.64
N ALA A 43 -4.90 2.56 -23.82
CA ALA A 43 -4.88 3.39 -22.64
C ALA A 43 -3.57 3.08 -21.93
N VAL A 44 -2.68 4.09 -21.92
CA VAL A 44 -1.40 4.01 -21.24
C VAL A 44 -1.69 3.40 -19.90
N ALA A 45 -1.11 2.23 -19.62
CA ALA A 45 -1.26 1.56 -18.35
C ALA A 45 -0.77 2.58 -17.32
N SER A 46 -1.73 3.30 -16.76
CA SER A 46 -1.52 4.35 -15.79
C SER A 46 -0.75 3.68 -14.70
N ILE A 47 0.48 4.16 -14.53
CA ILE A 47 1.39 3.87 -13.42
C ILE A 47 0.50 3.49 -12.23
N THR A 48 0.51 2.22 -11.84
CA THR A 48 -0.49 1.64 -10.94
C THR A 48 -0.26 2.21 -9.54
N MET A 49 -0.62 3.48 -9.34
CA MET A 49 -0.65 4.10 -8.03
C MET A 49 -1.63 3.28 -7.22
N VAL A 50 -1.10 2.61 -6.21
CA VAL A 50 -1.89 1.76 -5.35
C VAL A 50 -2.75 2.70 -4.51
N ASP A 51 -4.07 2.62 -4.68
CA ASP A 51 -4.99 3.41 -3.87
C ASP A 51 -5.05 2.84 -2.45
N VAL A 52 -4.15 3.35 -1.60
CA VAL A 52 -3.97 2.86 -0.23
C VAL A 52 -5.22 3.09 0.58
N VAL A 53 -5.91 4.22 0.36
CA VAL A 53 -7.17 4.54 1.04
C VAL A 53 -8.25 3.53 0.68
N ALA A 54 -8.53 3.31 -0.61
CA ALA A 54 -9.54 2.36 -1.02
C ALA A 54 -9.21 0.94 -0.52
N LEU A 55 -7.94 0.52 -0.57
CA LEU A 55 -7.52 -0.79 -0.09
C LEU A 55 -7.68 -0.92 1.44
N MET A 56 -7.33 0.12 2.19
CA MET A 56 -7.54 0.19 3.65
C MET A 56 -9.02 0.24 4.01
N GLU A 57 -9.86 0.99 3.30
CA GLU A 57 -11.30 1.06 3.53
C GLU A 57 -11.99 -0.26 3.19
N GLN A 58 -11.60 -0.92 2.10
CA GLN A 58 -12.11 -2.25 1.76
C GLN A 58 -11.74 -3.28 2.84
N LYS A 59 -10.48 -3.26 3.31
CA LYS A 59 -10.05 -4.12 4.43
C LYS A 59 -10.80 -3.78 5.71
N ALA A 60 -10.97 -2.49 6.03
CA ALA A 60 -11.71 -2.05 7.21
C ALA A 60 -13.17 -2.47 7.16
N ALA A 61 -13.81 -2.38 5.99
CA ALA A 61 -15.18 -2.85 5.79
C ALA A 61 -15.31 -4.37 5.90
N ALA A 62 -14.30 -5.12 5.47
CA ALA A 62 -14.23 -6.57 5.64
C ALA A 62 -13.89 -6.99 7.08
N ASN A 63 -13.32 -6.08 7.88
CA ASN A 63 -13.03 -6.32 9.28
C ASN A 63 -14.27 -6.01 10.14
N PRO A 64 -14.66 -6.92 11.05
CA PRO A 64 -15.81 -6.69 11.94
C PRO A 64 -15.52 -5.62 13.01
N GLN A 65 -14.26 -5.18 13.14
CA GLN A 65 -13.83 -4.19 14.12
C GLN A 65 -13.77 -2.80 13.48
N LYS A 66 -14.33 -1.78 14.17
CA LYS A 66 -14.15 -0.37 13.81
C LYS A 66 -12.74 0.10 14.17
N LEU A 67 -11.81 -0.11 13.24
CA LEU A 67 -10.40 0.23 13.37
C LEU A 67 -10.14 1.60 12.70
N ASN A 68 -9.57 2.55 13.45
CA ASN A 68 -9.30 3.91 12.97
C ASN A 68 -7.89 4.03 12.40
N TRP A 69 -7.60 3.28 11.33
CA TRP A 69 -6.28 3.26 10.69
C TRP A 69 -5.78 4.64 10.24
N LYS A 70 -6.70 5.57 9.96
CA LYS A 70 -6.46 6.97 9.55
C LYS A 70 -5.82 7.84 10.63
N THR A 71 -5.90 7.45 11.90
CA THR A 71 -5.34 8.22 13.02
C THR A 71 -4.40 7.40 13.89
N SER A 72 -4.45 6.07 13.76
CA SER A 72 -4.01 5.21 14.86
C SER A 72 -2.81 4.32 14.62
N ILE A 73 -2.14 4.15 13.49
CA ILE A 73 -1.04 3.15 13.24
C ILE A 73 -1.23 1.69 13.76
N VAL A 74 -1.53 1.44 15.04
CA VAL A 74 -1.98 0.16 15.60
C VAL A 74 -3.11 -0.44 14.79
N ASP A 75 -4.14 0.35 14.54
CA ASP A 75 -5.31 -0.06 13.77
C ASP A 75 -4.94 -0.36 12.31
N LEU A 76 -4.01 0.40 11.75
CA LEU A 76 -3.45 0.13 10.42
C LEU A 76 -2.72 -1.21 10.39
N LEU A 77 -1.88 -1.49 11.38
CA LEU A 77 -1.18 -2.77 11.52
C LEU A 77 -2.16 -3.93 11.67
N LYS A 78 -3.21 -3.76 12.49
CA LYS A 78 -4.28 -4.77 12.66
C LYS A 78 -5.02 -5.05 11.36
N LEU A 79 -5.37 -4.02 10.57
CA LEU A 79 -6.03 -4.21 9.28
C LEU A 79 -5.18 -4.96 8.26
N LEU A 80 -3.86 -4.85 8.38
CA LEU A 80 -2.90 -5.56 7.55
C LEU A 80 -2.57 -6.96 8.08
N ASP A 81 -3.17 -7.35 9.20
CA ASP A 81 -2.87 -8.59 9.91
C ASP A 81 -1.38 -8.66 10.28
N LEU A 82 -0.86 -7.56 10.85
CA LEU A 82 0.51 -7.38 11.32
C LEU A 82 0.54 -7.19 12.84
N ASP A 83 1.68 -7.55 13.45
CA ASP A 83 1.87 -7.35 14.88
C ASP A 83 1.80 -5.85 15.23
N SER A 84 0.87 -5.51 16.13
CA SER A 84 0.58 -4.15 16.56
C SER A 84 1.10 -3.87 17.98
N SER A 85 1.91 -4.80 18.49
CA SER A 85 2.49 -4.76 19.83
C SER A 85 3.53 -3.66 19.94
N LEU A 86 3.88 -3.28 21.18
CA LEU A 86 4.91 -2.28 21.43
C LEU A 86 6.28 -2.66 20.84
N ALA A 87 6.57 -3.97 20.72
CA ALA A 87 7.78 -4.46 20.07
C ALA A 87 7.81 -4.08 18.58
N ALA A 88 6.77 -4.43 17.82
CA ALA A 88 6.66 -4.07 16.42
C ALA A 88 6.67 -2.56 16.20
N ARG A 89 5.97 -1.77 17.03
CA ARG A 89 6.03 -0.30 16.94
C ARG A 89 7.43 0.25 17.21
N LYS A 90 8.19 -0.33 18.14
CA LYS A 90 9.59 0.05 18.40
C LYS A 90 10.50 -0.33 17.23
N GLU A 91 10.29 -1.49 16.61
CA GLU A 91 11.02 -1.86 15.40
C GLU A 91 10.71 -0.91 14.24
N LEU A 92 9.43 -0.61 13.99
CA LEU A 92 9.03 0.35 12.97
C LEU A 92 9.61 1.74 13.23
N ALA A 93 9.64 2.16 14.50
CA ALA A 93 10.23 3.42 14.90
C ALA A 93 11.74 3.45 14.63
N LYS A 94 12.45 2.38 14.96
CA LYS A 94 13.88 2.24 14.67
C LYS A 94 14.16 2.25 13.16
N GLU A 95 13.36 1.52 12.39
CA GLU A 95 13.46 1.45 10.92
C GLU A 95 13.24 2.81 10.26
N LEU A 96 12.32 3.60 10.80
CA LEU A 96 12.01 4.94 10.32
C LEU A 96 12.94 6.01 10.92
N TYR A 97 13.94 5.62 11.72
CA TYR A 97 14.84 6.55 12.43
C TYR A 97 14.08 7.56 13.30
N CYS A 98 13.07 7.07 14.03
CA CYS A 98 12.31 7.86 14.99
C CYS A 98 13.24 8.47 16.04
N PRO A 99 13.14 9.78 16.30
CA PRO A 99 13.99 10.44 17.28
C PRO A 99 13.70 9.95 18.71
N ASP A 100 14.75 9.79 19.51
CA ASP A 100 14.68 9.31 20.89
C ASP A 100 13.78 10.18 21.79
N ASP A 101 13.65 11.48 21.48
CA ASP A 101 12.74 12.42 22.16
C ASP A 101 11.28 11.93 22.13
N LEU A 102 10.87 11.31 21.02
CA LEU A 102 9.53 10.77 20.83
C LEU A 102 9.41 9.35 21.38
N MET A 103 10.50 8.58 21.47
CA MET A 103 10.47 7.21 22.01
C MET A 103 10.08 7.14 23.50
N GLY A 104 10.28 8.23 24.25
CA GLY A 104 9.86 8.32 25.66
C GLY A 104 8.35 8.50 25.84
N ASP A 105 7.65 9.05 24.85
CA ASP A 105 6.22 9.38 24.94
C ASP A 105 5.41 8.58 23.92
N SER A 106 4.64 7.61 24.41
CA SER A 106 3.91 6.69 23.53
C SER A 106 2.87 7.39 22.65
N ALA A 107 2.31 8.51 23.08
CA ALA A 107 1.32 9.25 22.29
C ALA A 107 1.99 10.00 21.15
N LYS A 108 3.06 10.76 21.45
CA LYS A 108 3.87 11.45 20.45
C LYS A 108 4.52 10.47 19.47
N MET A 109 5.07 9.37 19.98
CA MET A 109 5.60 8.28 19.16
C MET A 109 4.55 7.77 18.19
N ASN A 110 3.33 7.46 18.65
CA ASN A 110 2.29 6.88 17.81
C ASN A 110 1.83 7.86 16.71
N MET A 111 1.67 9.15 17.04
CA MET A 111 1.34 10.19 16.07
C MET A 111 2.45 10.33 15.03
N TRP A 112 3.70 10.45 15.46
CA TRP A 112 4.84 10.56 14.56
C TRP A 112 4.98 9.34 13.65
N LEU A 113 4.87 8.13 14.22
CA LEU A 113 4.96 6.88 13.49
C LEU A 113 3.88 6.79 12.41
N HIS A 114 2.65 7.15 12.76
CA HIS A 114 1.54 7.17 11.82
C HIS A 114 1.83 8.08 10.61
N LYS A 115 2.24 9.33 10.87
CA LYS A 115 2.56 10.29 9.80
C LYS A 115 3.74 9.84 8.96
N ASN A 116 4.81 9.35 9.58
CA ASN A 116 6.01 8.95 8.86
C ASN A 116 5.78 7.69 8.03
N VAL A 117 5.00 6.73 8.52
CA VAL A 117 4.58 5.54 7.76
C VAL A 117 3.77 5.96 6.53
N LEU A 118 2.79 6.84 6.68
CA LEU A 118 1.99 7.33 5.55
C LEU A 118 2.85 8.11 4.55
N ALA A 119 3.74 8.98 5.01
CA ALA A 119 4.66 9.71 4.14
C ALA A 119 5.56 8.78 3.34
N HIS A 120 6.12 7.73 3.98
CA HIS A 120 6.92 6.72 3.30
C HIS A 120 6.09 5.89 2.32
N ILE A 121 4.85 5.52 2.66
CA ILE A 121 3.95 4.83 1.72
C ILE A 121 3.69 5.70 0.49
N ALA A 122 3.41 6.98 0.68
CA ALA A 122 3.21 7.94 -0.41
C ALA A 122 4.47 8.05 -1.29
N ALA A 123 5.66 8.11 -0.68
CA ALA A 123 6.93 8.13 -1.39
C ALA A 123 7.22 6.83 -2.18
N ASN A 124 6.62 5.70 -1.79
CA ASN A 124 6.75 4.41 -2.49
C ASN A 124 5.65 4.17 -3.56
N GLY A 125 4.89 5.21 -3.92
CA GLY A 125 3.87 5.12 -4.98
C GLY A 125 2.45 4.82 -4.49
N GLY A 126 2.20 4.91 -3.18
CA GLY A 126 0.87 4.85 -2.60
C GLY A 126 0.10 6.17 -2.79
N ASN A 127 -1.17 6.09 -3.18
CA ASN A 127 -2.06 7.25 -3.20
C ASN A 127 -2.59 7.52 -1.77
N ILE A 128 -2.08 8.56 -1.13
CA ILE A 128 -2.50 9.00 0.20
C ILE A 128 -2.95 10.46 0.14
N PRO A 129 -4.18 10.78 0.58
CA PRO A 129 -4.67 12.15 0.64
C PRO A 129 -3.91 12.94 1.71
N LYS A 130 -3.67 14.21 1.39
CA LYS A 130 -3.01 15.20 2.27
C LYS A 130 -3.65 15.32 3.66
N ASP A 131 -4.95 15.07 3.78
CA ASP A 131 -5.69 15.06 5.06
C ASP A 131 -5.15 14.02 6.05
N LEU A 132 -4.62 12.90 5.56
CA LEU A 132 -3.98 11.87 6.42
C LEU A 132 -2.52 12.17 6.71
N LEU A 133 -1.93 13.14 6.01
CA LEU A 133 -0.56 13.60 6.18
C LEU A 133 -0.47 14.86 7.05
N ASP A 134 -1.60 15.36 7.57
CA ASP A 134 -1.73 16.56 8.42
C ASP A 134 -1.61 16.28 9.93
#